data_AF-A0A7T7HNM8-F1
#
_entry.id   AF-A0A7T7HNM8-F1
#
_cell.length_a   1.000
_cell.length_b   1.000
_cell.length_c   1.000
_cell.angle_alpha   90.00
_cell.angle_beta   90.00
_cell.angle_gamma   90.00
#
_symmetry.space_group_name_H-M   'P 1'
#
loop_
_entity.id
_entity.type
_entity.pdbx_description
1 polymer ?
#
loop_
_entity_poly.entity_id
_entity_poly.type
_entity_poly.pdbx_seq_one_letter_code
_entity_poly.pdbx_strand_id
1 'polypeptide(L)' 'MGAHWGLWQLAIAALIWWLIFGWPVARILRRMGFSGFWVLLCFVPLGNIIGLWVLATTRWPGSEKG' A
#
# COMPACT_ATOMS: atom_id res chain seq x y z
N MET A 1 27.10 23.08 3.77
CA MET A 1 25.79 23.24 3.11
C MET A 1 24.76 22.52 3.96
N GLY A 2 24.22 23.22 4.96
CA GLY A 2 23.35 22.62 5.97
C GLY A 2 21.97 22.35 5.38
N ALA A 3 21.52 21.10 5.47
CA ALA A 3 20.16 20.73 5.14
C ALA A 3 19.20 21.42 6.12
N HIS A 4 18.75 22.62 5.78
CA HIS A 4 17.61 23.28 6.43
C HIS A 4 16.29 22.64 5.98
N TRP A 5 16.27 21.32 5.80
CA TRP A 5 15.06 20.59 5.49
C TRP A 5 14.11 20.77 6.67
N GLY A 6 13.16 21.69 6.50
CA GLY A 6 12.17 21.95 7.53
C GLY A 6 11.45 20.64 7.82
N LEU A 7 11.19 20.35 9.09
CA LEU A 7 10.42 19.17 9.52
C LEU A 7 9.09 19.06 8.74
N TRP A 8 8.53 20.20 8.31
CA TRP A 8 7.37 20.28 7.43
C TRP A 8 7.57 19.70 6.02
N GLN A 9 8.74 19.87 5.40
CA GLN A 9 9.04 19.26 4.09
C GLN A 9 9.14 17.74 4.20
N LEU A 10 9.72 17.23 5.29
CA LEU A 10 9.74 15.79 5.57
C LEU A 10 8.33 15.25 5.80
N ALA A 11 7.48 15.97 6.52
CA ALA A 11 6.08 15.61 6.72
C ALA A 11 5.30 15.58 5.39
N ILE A 12 5.50 16.58 4.52
CA ILE A 12 4.87 16.64 3.19
C ILE A 12 5.39 15.50 2.30
N ALA A 13 6.70 15.26 2.28
CA ALA A 13 7.30 14.17 1.51
C ALA A 13 6.78 12.80 1.97
N ALA A 14 6.70 12.56 3.29
CA ALA A 14 6.13 11.36 3.87
C ALA A 14 4.64 11.19 3.52
N LEU A 15 3.86 12.28 3.57
CA LEU A 15 2.45 12.27 3.20
C LEU A 15 2.25 11.91 1.72
N ILE A 16 3.02 12.55 0.82
CA ILE A 16 2.98 12.26 -0.62
C ILE A 16 3.36 10.81 -0.89
N TRP A 17 4.43 10.33 -0.25
CA TRP A 17 4.86 8.94 -0.37
C TRP A 17 3.76 7.97 0.10
N TRP A 18 3.15 8.23 1.24
CA TRP A 18 2.04 7.43 1.75
C TRP A 18 0.80 7.48 0.83
N LEU A 19 0.51 8.62 0.20
CA LEU A 19 -0.59 8.75 -0.74
C LEU A 19 -0.33 7.99 -2.05
N ILE A 20 0.90 8.01 -2.56
CA ILE A 20 1.27 7.33 -3.80
C ILE A 20 1.34 5.81 -3.61
N PHE A 21 1.85 5.33 -2.48
CA PHE A 21 2.04 3.89 -2.26
C PHE A 21 0.93 3.27 -1.40
N GLY A 22 0.56 3.91 -0.29
CA GLY A 22 -0.42 3.37 0.65
C GLY A 22 -1.86 3.43 0.12
N TRP A 23 -2.27 4.53 -0.50
CA TRP A 23 -3.65 4.69 -0.98
C TRP A 23 -4.07 3.72 -2.09
N PRO A 24 -3.28 3.49 -3.17
CA PRO A 24 -3.67 2.52 -4.19
C PRO A 24 -3.67 1.09 -3.65
N VAL A 25 -2.73 0.72 -2.77
CA VAL A 25 -2.74 -0.57 -2.08
C VAL A 25 -4.02 -0.73 -1.25
N ALA A 26 -4.39 0.28 -0.45
CA ALA A 26 -5.65 0.28 0.30
C ALA A 26 -6.87 0.12 -0.61
N ARG A 27 -6.83 0.73 -1.80
CA ARG A 27 -7.93 0.70 -2.76
C ARG A 27 -8.04 -0.66 -3.44
N ILE A 28 -6.93 -1.27 -3.83
CA ILE A 28 -6.88 -2.62 -4.41
C ILE A 28 -7.41 -3.63 -3.38
N LEU A 29 -6.96 -3.54 -2.13
CA LEU A 29 -7.42 -4.45 -1.08
C LEU A 29 -8.91 -4.28 -0.75
N ARG A 30 -9.41 -3.05 -0.68
CA ARG A 30 -10.85 -2.81 -0.52
C ARG A 30 -11.66 -3.37 -1.69
N ARG A 31 -11.15 -3.30 -2.93
CA ARG A 31 -11.83 -3.92 -4.09
C ARG A 31 -11.87 -5.45 -4.00
N MET A 32 -10.88 -6.06 -3.36
CA MET A 32 -10.85 -7.50 -3.11
C MET A 32 -11.66 -7.91 -1.86
N GLY A 33 -12.29 -6.97 -1.16
CA GLY A 33 -13.06 -7.23 0.07
C GLY A 33 -12.22 -7.26 1.36
N PHE A 34 -10.92 -6.96 1.27
CA PHE A 34 -10.03 -6.90 2.44
C PHE A 34 -10.13 -5.54 3.16
N SER A 35 -10.00 -5.57 4.49
CA SER A 35 -9.98 -4.37 5.33
C SER A 35 -8.78 -3.47 4.99
N GLY A 36 -8.99 -2.15 4.92
CA GLY A 36 -7.93 -1.17 4.59
C GLY A 36 -6.72 -1.19 5.53
N PHE A 37 -6.85 -1.84 6.70
CA PHE A 37 -5.77 -2.08 7.66
C PHE A 37 -4.59 -2.90 7.10
N TRP A 38 -4.82 -3.67 6.04
CA TRP A 38 -3.75 -4.44 5.39
C TRP A 38 -2.64 -3.56 4.78
N VAL A 39 -2.85 -2.26 4.57
CA VAL A 39 -1.77 -1.35 4.18
C VAL A 39 -0.62 -1.34 5.19
N LEU A 40 -0.91 -1.53 6.48
CA LEU A 40 0.14 -1.65 7.50
C LEU A 40 1.03 -2.87 7.25
N LEU A 41 0.50 -3.96 6.70
CA LEU A 41 1.31 -5.13 6.34
C LEU A 41 2.32 -4.77 5.24
N CYS A 42 1.96 -3.94 4.26
CA CYS A 42 2.90 -3.54 3.21
C CYS A 42 4.09 -2.70 3.70
N PHE A 43 3.96 -2.03 4.85
CA PHE A 43 5.04 -1.29 5.49
C PHE A 43 6.03 -2.18 6.25
N VAL A 44 5.66 -3.42 6.55
CA VAL A 44 6.55 -4.42 7.17
C VAL A 44 7.07 -5.35 6.07
N PRO A 45 8.39 -5.59 5.96
CA PRO A 45 8.96 -6.46 4.91
C PRO A 45 8.25 -7.82 4.82
N LEU A 46 7.94 -8.40 5.99
CA LEU A 46 7.21 -9.66 6.09
C LEU A 46 5.74 -9.54 5.67
N GLY A 47 5.08 -8.44 6.01
CA GLY A 47 3.70 -8.21 5.60
C GLY A 47 3.57 -7.94 4.09
N ASN A 48 4.62 -7.44 3.43
CA ASN A 48 4.67 -7.35 1.97
C ASN A 48 4.64 -8.74 1.32
N ILE A 49 5.42 -9.70 1.83
CA ILE A 49 5.40 -11.09 1.37
C ILE A 49 4.02 -11.71 1.59
N ILE A 50 3.42 -11.52 2.76
CA ILE A 50 2.06 -12.00 3.06
C ILE A 50 1.04 -11.35 2.11
N GLY A 51 1.18 -10.05 1.82
CA GLY A 51 0.31 -9.33 0.89
C GLY A 51 0.41 -9.87 -0.54
N LEU A 52 1.62 -10.14 -1.03
CA LEU A 52 1.86 -10.79 -2.33
C LEU A 52 1.29 -12.21 -2.35
N TRP A 53 1.42 -12.96 -1.26
CA TRP A 53 0.88 -14.31 -1.14
C TRP A 53 -0.66 -14.30 -1.19
N VAL A 54 -1.30 -13.39 -0.45
CA VAL A 54 -2.75 -13.20 -0.47
C VAL A 54 -3.25 -12.75 -1.84
N LEU A 55 -2.54 -11.84 -2.51
CA LEU A 55 -2.84 -11.43 -3.88
C LEU A 55 -2.74 -12.58 -4.88
N ALA A 56 -1.76 -13.48 -4.70
CA ALA A 56 -1.60 -14.67 -5.53
C ALA A 56 -2.71 -15.71 -5.30
N THR A 57 -3.21 -15.83 -4.06
CA THR A 57 -4.31 -16.76 -3.73
C THR A 57 -5.71 -16.18 -3.96
N THR A 58 -5.83 -14.85 -4.06
CA THR A 58 -7.11 -14.17 -4.25
C THR A 58 -7.61 -14.36 -5.68
N ARG A 59 -8.86 -14.76 -5.83
CA ARG A 59 -9.51 -14.92 -7.13
C ARG A 59 -9.69 -13.54 -7.78
N TRP A 60 -9.08 -13.33 -8.93
CA TRP A 60 -9.16 -12.06 -9.65
C TRP A 60 -10.59 -11.87 -10.21
N PRO A 61 -11.25 -10.74 -9.92
CA PRO A 61 -12.58 -10.43 -10.45
C PRO A 61 -12.45 -10.12 -11.94
N GLY A 62 -12.60 -11.14 -12.78
CA GLY A 62 -12.44 -11.03 -14.23
C GLY A 62 -12.07 -12.33 -14.94
N SER A 63 -11.66 -13.38 -14.21
CA SER A 63 -11.26 -14.67 -14.81
C SER A 63 -12.44 -15.54 -15.28
N GLU A 64 -13.67 -15.05 -15.26
CA GLU A 64 -14.89 -15.79 -15.63
C GLU A 64 -15.46 -15.31 -16.98
N LYS A 65 -14.62 -15.25 -18.00
CA LYS A 65 -15.03 -15.15 -19.41
C LYS A 65 -14.04 -15.95 -20.27
N GLY A 66 -14.14 -17.26 -20.21
CA GLY A 66 -13.43 -18.22 -21.06
C GLY A 66 -14.25 -19.49 -21.16
#